data_AF-A0A8B9QGI7-F1
#
_entry.id   AF-A0A8B9QGI7-F1
#
_cell.length_a   1.000
_cell.length_b   1.000
_cell.length_c   1.000
_cell.angle_alpha   90.00
_cell.angle_beta   90.00
_cell.angle_gamma   90.00
#
_symmetry.space_group_name_H-M   'P 1'
#
loop_
_entity.id
_entity.type
_entity.pdbx_description
1 polymer ?
#
loop_
_entity_poly.entity_id
_entity_poly.type
_entity_poly.pdbx_seq_one_letter_code
_entity_poly.pdbx_strand_id
1 'polypeptide(L)'
;MGEAPGDKPYEQISEELIAERARQQAQKEAEELWRQKEAEITKKFRDAMAQEKARIVAEKWKVEIEDRKAAKLVEEKIQEELKKREEEERQKGEEQIRQQEEIRARELYLSLKQAQQHSQHSDDDQEWEEQLRRSKAADEERSHKARRARDEYRRQSLRAIQKGRVAGLSNLFKGTSLNNDQETKLNDSPSPLLSLTAPSSKIWERPSRPFSREVIIHWFKEEQLPRRAGFERNTNRVAPWFHGIISRQEAEELLMNKSEGTFLVRVSEKIWGYALSYRQQSGFKHFLVDASGDFYSFLGVDPNRHATLTDLIDFHKEEIITSSGGELLLEPCGQQKNPPDYSPLFE
;
A
#
# COMPACT_ATOMS: atom_id res chain seq x y z
N MET A 1 40.11 104.36 39.14
CA MET A 1 40.23 103.29 38.13
C MET A 1 41.66 102.78 38.19
N GLY A 2 41.97 101.80 39.05
CA GLY A 2 43.26 101.08 39.04
C GLY A 2 44.55 101.91 39.14
N GLU A 3 44.59 102.97 39.95
CA GLU A 3 45.80 103.79 40.15
C GLU A 3 46.36 103.64 41.59
N ALA A 4 46.30 102.43 42.15
CA ALA A 4 47.04 102.10 43.37
C ALA A 4 48.39 101.44 43.01
N PRO A 5 49.50 101.73 43.73
CA PRO A 5 50.79 101.09 43.46
C PRO A 5 50.67 99.57 43.68
N GLY A 6 50.63 98.79 42.59
CA GLY A 6 50.54 97.33 42.61
C GLY A 6 49.38 96.71 41.81
N ASP A 7 48.44 97.51 41.31
CA ASP A 7 47.34 96.99 40.49
C ASP A 7 47.82 96.63 39.07
N LYS A 8 47.37 95.46 38.56
CA LYS A 8 47.62 95.04 37.17
C LYS A 8 46.87 95.97 36.21
N PRO A 9 47.48 96.42 35.10
CA PRO A 9 46.79 97.17 34.05
C PRO A 9 45.57 96.40 33.52
N TYR A 10 44.50 97.11 33.21
CA TYR A 10 43.26 96.53 32.69
C TYR A 10 43.48 95.62 31.47
N GLU A 11 44.37 96.01 30.57
CA GLU A 11 44.74 95.25 29.37
C GLU A 11 45.30 93.88 29.75
N GLN A 12 46.19 93.81 30.74
CA GLN A 12 46.78 92.56 31.21
C GLN A 12 45.74 91.63 31.86
N ILE A 13 44.80 92.19 32.63
CA ILE A 13 43.69 91.42 33.22
C ILE A 13 42.77 90.89 32.11
N SER A 14 42.51 91.69 31.07
CA SER A 14 41.67 91.31 29.93
C SER A 14 42.30 90.17 29.10
N GLU A 15 43.62 90.23 28.85
CA GLU A 15 44.36 89.18 28.16
C GLU A 15 44.42 87.89 28.97
N GLU A 16 44.62 87.99 30.29
CA GLU A 16 44.62 86.84 31.22
C GLU A 16 43.27 86.12 31.19
N LEU A 17 42.15 86.87 31.20
CA LEU A 17 40.80 86.32 31.08
C LEU A 17 40.52 85.66 29.73
N ILE A 18 41.02 86.23 28.62
CA ILE A 18 40.89 85.64 27.29
C ILE A 18 41.71 84.34 27.21
N ALA A 19 42.95 84.34 27.72
CA ALA A 19 43.81 83.16 27.75
C ALA A 19 43.24 82.06 28.66
N GLU A 20 42.61 82.40 29.78
CA GLU A 20 41.92 81.45 30.64
C GLU A 20 40.68 80.84 29.96
N ARG A 21 39.86 81.66 29.29
CA ARG A 21 38.72 81.18 28.52
C ARG A 21 39.15 80.27 27.36
N ALA A 22 40.23 80.61 26.66
CA ALA A 22 40.79 79.79 25.59
C ALA A 22 41.30 78.44 26.11
N ARG A 23 41.97 78.42 27.27
CA ARG A 23 42.42 77.17 27.94
C ARG A 23 41.24 76.29 28.34
N GLN A 24 40.21 76.87 28.95
CA GLN A 24 38.99 76.14 29.31
C GLN A 24 38.26 75.57 28.09
N GLN A 25 38.22 76.32 26.99
CA GLN A 25 37.62 75.85 25.74
C GLN A 25 38.43 74.69 25.12
N ALA A 26 39.76 74.83 25.05
CA ALA A 26 40.64 73.76 24.57
C ALA A 26 40.54 72.49 25.42
N GLN A 27 40.38 72.61 26.73
CA GLN A 27 40.18 71.46 27.62
C GLN A 27 38.87 70.73 27.34
N LYS A 28 37.76 71.46 27.13
CA LYS A 28 36.47 70.86 26.76
C LYS A 28 36.54 70.13 25.42
N GLU A 29 37.17 70.72 24.43
CA GLU A 29 37.37 70.09 23.11
C GLU A 29 38.24 68.84 23.22
N ALA A 30 39.30 68.87 24.04
CA ALA A 30 40.14 67.70 24.29
C ALA A 30 39.37 66.57 25.00
N GLU A 31 38.51 66.90 25.98
CA GLU A 31 37.64 65.93 26.66
C GLU A 31 36.62 65.30 25.71
N GLU A 32 36.04 66.08 24.79
CA GLU A 32 35.13 65.56 23.77
C GLU A 32 35.84 64.64 22.77
N LEU A 33 37.02 65.03 22.28
CA LEU A 33 37.85 64.18 21.43
C LEU A 33 38.25 62.88 22.13
N TRP A 34 38.57 62.96 23.43
CA TRP A 34 38.88 61.79 24.23
C TRP A 34 37.69 60.85 24.35
N ARG A 35 36.48 61.37 24.64
CA ARG A 35 35.25 60.57 24.65
C ARG A 35 34.97 59.89 23.32
N GLN A 36 35.19 60.58 22.19
CA GLN A 36 35.05 59.97 20.87
C GLN A 36 36.05 58.84 20.65
N LYS A 37 37.31 59.03 21.06
CA LYS A 37 38.36 58.01 20.96
C LYS A 37 38.07 56.80 21.86
N GLU A 38 37.59 57.01 23.07
CA GLU A 38 37.20 55.94 23.99
C GLU A 38 36.01 55.13 23.45
N ALA A 39 35.02 55.80 22.86
CA ALA A 39 33.91 55.14 22.19
C ALA A 39 34.37 54.33 20.97
N GLU A 40 35.31 54.87 20.19
CA GLU A 40 35.93 54.18 19.04
C GLU A 40 36.66 52.90 19.49
N ILE A 41 37.46 52.98 20.55
CA ILE A 41 38.19 51.84 21.13
C ILE A 41 37.20 50.78 21.63
N THR A 42 36.18 51.19 22.37
CA THR A 42 35.15 50.29 22.91
C THR A 42 34.36 49.60 21.79
N LYS A 43 34.08 50.32 20.70
CA LYS A 43 33.45 49.75 19.51
C LYS A 43 34.36 48.72 18.84
N LYS A 44 35.63 49.07 18.59
CA LYS A 44 36.62 48.15 17.99
C LYS A 44 36.76 46.84 18.77
N PHE A 45 36.79 46.91 20.10
CA PHE A 45 36.88 45.70 20.92
C PHE A 45 35.61 44.84 20.83
N ARG A 46 34.43 45.46 20.85
CA ARG A 46 33.16 44.73 20.66
C ARG A 46 33.08 44.05 19.29
N ASP A 47 33.47 44.76 18.23
CA ASP A 47 33.47 44.24 16.86
C ASP A 47 34.46 43.07 16.72
N ALA A 48 35.66 43.19 17.29
CA ALA A 48 36.65 42.10 17.31
C ALA A 48 36.13 40.84 18.03
N MET A 49 35.45 41.02 19.18
CA MET A 49 34.83 39.90 19.91
C MET A 49 33.69 39.26 19.13
N ALA A 50 32.89 40.05 18.43
CA ALA A 50 31.82 39.53 17.56
C ALA A 50 32.39 38.74 16.38
N GLN A 51 33.46 39.25 15.75
CA GLN A 51 34.15 38.57 14.66
C GLN A 51 34.75 37.23 15.11
N GLU A 52 35.37 37.18 16.28
CA GLU A 52 35.95 35.94 16.82
C GLU A 52 34.86 34.90 17.17
N LYS A 53 33.74 35.35 17.76
CA LYS A 53 32.58 34.48 18.00
C LYS A 53 32.02 33.90 16.70
N ALA A 54 31.88 34.74 15.66
CA ALA A 54 31.41 34.29 14.36
C ALA A 54 32.35 33.26 13.73
N ARG A 55 33.67 33.43 13.89
CA ARG A 55 34.69 32.47 13.42
C ARG A 55 34.52 31.10 14.07
N ILE A 56 34.37 31.06 15.40
CA ILE A 56 34.17 29.81 16.17
C ILE A 56 32.88 29.10 15.72
N VAL A 57 31.79 29.84 15.52
CA VAL A 57 30.52 29.26 15.04
C VAL A 57 30.68 28.68 13.63
N ALA A 58 31.34 29.40 12.73
CA ALA A 58 31.58 28.93 11.37
C ALA A 58 32.44 27.66 11.34
N GLU A 59 33.45 27.56 12.20
CA GLU A 59 34.30 26.37 12.31
C GLU A 59 33.54 25.15 12.84
N LYS A 60 32.72 25.33 13.88
CA LYS A 60 31.83 24.26 14.36
C LYS A 60 30.89 23.74 13.28
N TRP A 61 30.29 24.65 12.50
CA TRP A 61 29.36 24.27 11.44
C TRP A 61 30.05 23.49 10.30
N LYS A 62 31.31 23.81 10.00
CA LYS A 62 32.10 23.04 9.03
C LYS A 62 32.33 21.61 9.49
N VAL A 63 32.77 21.42 10.73
CA VAL A 63 32.98 20.09 11.33
C VAL A 63 31.69 19.29 11.31
N GLU A 64 30.56 19.89 11.72
CA GLU A 64 29.25 19.24 11.72
C GLU A 64 28.81 18.79 10.31
N ILE A 65 29.08 19.61 9.28
CA ILE A 65 28.81 19.24 7.88
C ILE A 65 29.68 18.08 7.43
N GLU A 66 30.96 18.08 7.78
CA GLU A 66 31.90 17.01 7.45
C GLU A 66 31.51 15.69 8.14
N ASP A 67 31.18 15.72 9.43
CA ASP A 67 30.67 14.56 10.17
C ASP A 67 29.37 14.02 9.54
N ARG A 68 28.44 14.90 9.17
CA ARG A 68 27.21 14.51 8.49
C ARG A 68 27.48 13.86 7.13
N LYS A 69 28.46 14.35 6.38
CA LYS A 69 28.87 13.73 5.11
C LYS A 69 29.51 12.36 5.34
N ALA A 70 30.38 12.23 6.35
CA ALA A 70 31.00 10.96 6.71
C ALA A 70 29.94 9.92 7.13
N ALA A 71 28.95 10.32 7.94
CA ALA A 71 27.86 9.45 8.35
C ALA A 71 27.05 8.93 7.15
N LYS A 72 26.72 9.79 6.18
CA LYS A 72 26.03 9.38 4.96
C LYS A 72 26.82 8.38 4.13
N LEU A 73 28.13 8.56 4.02
CA LEU A 73 28.99 7.64 3.28
C LEU A 73 29.05 6.25 3.95
N VAL A 74 29.09 6.22 5.29
CA VAL A 74 29.04 4.97 6.06
C VAL A 74 27.69 4.28 5.88
N GLU A 75 26.59 5.03 5.93
CA GLU A 75 25.24 4.50 5.72
C GLU A 75 25.06 3.91 4.33
N GLU A 76 25.52 4.61 3.28
CA GLU A 76 25.49 4.13 1.90
C GLU A 76 26.29 2.83 1.74
N LYS A 77 27.49 2.76 2.34
CA LYS A 77 28.31 1.55 2.32
C LYS A 77 27.65 0.36 3.01
N ILE A 78 26.95 0.60 4.12
CA ILE A 78 26.18 -0.45 4.83
C ILE A 78 25.03 -0.94 3.94
N GLN A 79 24.31 -0.03 3.29
CA GLN A 79 23.21 -0.39 2.39
C GLN A 79 23.70 -1.22 1.20
N GLU A 80 24.83 -0.87 0.60
CA GLU A 80 25.44 -1.65 -0.47
C GLU A 80 25.85 -3.06 0.00
N GLU A 81 26.43 -3.18 1.20
CA GLU A 81 26.81 -4.48 1.76
C GLU A 81 25.58 -5.36 2.02
N LEU A 82 24.49 -4.78 2.54
CA LEU A 82 23.23 -5.49 2.77
C LEU A 82 22.60 -5.97 1.46
N LYS A 83 22.53 -5.11 0.44
CA LYS A 83 22.03 -5.49 -0.89
C LYS A 83 22.85 -6.62 -1.50
N LYS A 84 24.18 -6.57 -1.32
CA LYS A 84 25.06 -7.63 -1.80
C LYS A 84 24.79 -8.96 -1.10
N ARG A 85 24.61 -8.95 0.23
CA ARG A 85 24.26 -10.17 0.98
C ARG A 85 22.90 -10.74 0.59
N GLU A 86 21.91 -9.88 0.36
CA GLU A 86 20.58 -10.30 -0.11
C GLU A 86 20.67 -10.99 -1.48
N GLU A 87 21.42 -10.42 -2.42
CA GLU A 87 21.64 -11.01 -3.74
C GLU A 87 22.39 -12.35 -3.66
N GLU A 88 23.40 -12.46 -2.79
CA GLU A 88 24.11 -13.72 -2.55
C GLU A 88 23.18 -14.81 -1.99
N GLU A 89 22.29 -14.49 -1.06
CA GLU A 89 21.28 -15.43 -0.54
C GLU A 89 20.26 -15.82 -1.62
N ARG A 90 19.81 -14.85 -2.44
CA ARG A 90 18.93 -15.12 -3.57
C ARG A 90 19.56 -16.11 -4.55
N GLN A 91 20.84 -15.90 -4.91
CA GLN A 91 21.58 -16.80 -5.79
C GLN A 91 21.74 -18.20 -5.22
N LYS A 92 22.04 -18.32 -3.91
CA LYS A 92 22.08 -19.63 -3.25
C LYS A 92 20.72 -20.33 -3.29
N GLY A 93 19.63 -19.59 -3.05
CA GLY A 93 18.27 -20.13 -3.13
C GLY A 93 17.93 -20.62 -4.54
N GLU A 94 18.25 -19.84 -5.57
CA GLU A 94 18.07 -20.21 -6.98
C GLU A 94 18.89 -21.46 -7.35
N GLU A 95 20.13 -21.56 -6.88
CA GLU A 95 20.98 -22.73 -7.13
C GLU A 95 20.44 -23.99 -6.45
N GLN A 96 19.92 -23.89 -5.22
CA GLN A 96 19.27 -25.01 -4.54
C GLN A 96 18.02 -25.49 -5.29
N ILE A 97 17.19 -24.55 -5.77
CA ILE A 97 16.01 -24.89 -6.57
C ILE A 97 16.43 -25.58 -7.86
N ARG A 98 17.47 -25.07 -8.55
CA ARG A 98 18.00 -25.67 -9.78
C ARG A 98 18.49 -27.10 -9.54
N GLN A 99 19.20 -27.34 -8.43
CA GLN A 99 19.64 -28.69 -8.05
C GLN A 99 18.45 -29.62 -7.75
N GLN A 100 17.44 -29.14 -7.02
CA GLN A 100 16.23 -29.92 -6.74
C GLN A 100 15.44 -30.25 -8.01
N GLU A 101 15.32 -29.29 -8.92
CA GLU A 101 14.69 -29.48 -10.23
C GLU A 101 15.43 -30.55 -11.04
N GLU A 102 16.76 -30.49 -11.08
CA GLU A 102 17.57 -31.49 -11.78
C GLU A 102 17.43 -32.89 -11.16
N ILE A 103 17.46 -32.99 -9.83
CA ILE A 103 17.21 -34.25 -9.12
C ILE A 103 15.82 -34.78 -9.48
N ARG A 104 14.80 -33.93 -9.40
CA ARG A 104 13.42 -34.35 -9.66
C ARG A 104 13.20 -34.74 -11.11
N ALA A 105 13.82 -34.03 -12.06
CA ALA A 105 13.78 -34.37 -13.47
C ALA A 105 14.38 -35.76 -13.73
N ARG A 106 15.50 -36.11 -13.08
CA ARG A 106 16.12 -37.44 -13.17
C ARG A 106 15.21 -38.53 -12.60
N GLU A 107 14.59 -38.30 -11.45
CA GLU A 107 13.64 -39.24 -10.85
C GLU A 107 12.43 -39.49 -11.75
N LEU A 108 11.84 -38.42 -12.28
CA LEU A 108 10.71 -38.51 -13.20
C LEU A 108 11.08 -39.26 -14.48
N TYR A 109 12.27 -39.00 -15.03
CA TYR A 109 12.77 -39.73 -16.19
C TYR A 109 12.88 -41.23 -15.93
N LEU A 110 13.44 -41.63 -14.79
CA LEU A 110 13.56 -43.05 -14.42
C LEU A 110 12.19 -43.71 -14.25
N SER A 111 11.26 -43.03 -13.55
CA SER A 111 9.89 -43.52 -13.37
C SER A 111 9.15 -43.70 -14.70
N LEU A 112 9.28 -42.73 -15.61
CA LEU A 112 8.66 -42.79 -16.93
C LEU A 112 9.23 -43.94 -17.77
N LYS A 113 10.55 -44.15 -17.71
CA LYS A 113 11.23 -45.24 -18.41
C LYS A 113 10.76 -46.61 -17.90
N GLN A 114 10.57 -46.76 -16.60
CA GLN A 114 10.02 -47.99 -16.01
C GLN A 114 8.57 -48.22 -16.45
N ALA A 115 7.72 -47.20 -16.41
CA ALA A 115 6.34 -47.30 -16.88
C ALA A 115 6.25 -47.69 -18.37
N GLN A 116 7.14 -47.14 -19.21
CA GLN A 116 7.22 -47.50 -20.63
C GLN A 116 7.61 -48.97 -20.83
N GLN A 117 8.53 -49.51 -20.02
CA GLN A 117 8.90 -50.93 -20.08
C GLN A 117 7.76 -51.85 -19.61
N HIS A 118 6.98 -51.44 -18.61
CA HIS A 118 5.80 -52.17 -18.17
C HIS A 118 4.67 -52.15 -19.22
N SER A 119 4.47 -51.03 -19.90
CA SER A 119 3.49 -50.92 -20.99
C SER A 119 3.87 -51.74 -22.22
N GLN A 120 5.16 -51.94 -22.51
CA GLN A 120 5.60 -52.85 -23.58
C GLN A 120 5.36 -54.34 -23.28
N HIS A 121 4.92 -54.69 -22.06
CA HIS A 121 4.81 -56.07 -21.60
C HIS A 121 3.41 -56.46 -21.07
N SER A 122 2.36 -55.64 -21.27
CA SER A 122 1.01 -55.90 -20.74
C SER A 122 0.01 -56.46 -21.76
N ASP A 123 -0.73 -57.50 -21.36
CA ASP A 123 -1.88 -58.08 -22.07
C ASP A 123 -3.07 -57.09 -22.26
N ASP A 124 -3.03 -55.93 -21.60
CA ASP A 124 -4.05 -54.88 -21.61
C ASP A 124 -4.30 -54.28 -23.01
N ASP A 125 -3.29 -54.24 -23.88
CA ASP A 125 -3.45 -53.77 -25.27
C ASP A 125 -4.33 -54.73 -26.08
N GLN A 126 -4.26 -56.03 -25.78
CA GLN A 126 -5.04 -57.06 -26.47
C GLN A 126 -6.52 -57.02 -26.04
N GLU A 127 -6.78 -56.81 -24.75
CA GLU A 127 -8.14 -56.64 -24.21
C GLU A 127 -8.81 -55.36 -24.72
N TRP A 128 -8.04 -54.26 -24.83
CA TRP A 128 -8.53 -52.99 -25.37
C TRP A 128 -8.91 -53.12 -26.86
N GLU A 129 -8.09 -53.78 -27.68
CA GLU A 129 -8.38 -54.04 -29.09
C GLU A 129 -9.63 -54.92 -29.27
N GLU A 130 -9.79 -55.97 -28.46
CA GLU A 130 -10.99 -56.80 -28.49
C GLU A 130 -12.26 -56.02 -28.12
N GLN A 131 -12.16 -55.14 -27.13
CA GLN A 131 -13.27 -54.30 -26.68
C GLN A 131 -13.63 -53.26 -27.76
N LEU A 132 -12.65 -52.70 -28.45
CA LEU A 132 -12.85 -51.84 -29.61
C LEU A 132 -13.55 -52.58 -30.76
N ARG A 133 -13.16 -53.83 -31.02
CA ARG A 133 -13.78 -54.69 -32.04
C ARG A 133 -15.24 -55.01 -31.71
N ARG A 134 -15.54 -55.32 -30.45
CA ARG A 134 -16.91 -55.56 -29.95
C ARG A 134 -17.79 -54.31 -30.09
N SER A 135 -17.26 -53.14 -29.76
CA SER A 135 -17.97 -51.86 -29.91
C SER A 135 -18.32 -51.55 -31.38
N LYS A 136 -17.34 -51.71 -32.28
CA LYS A 136 -17.53 -51.49 -33.73
C LYS A 136 -18.59 -52.42 -34.33
N ALA A 137 -18.61 -53.69 -33.92
CA ALA A 137 -19.62 -54.65 -34.36
C ALA A 137 -21.04 -54.26 -33.90
N ALA A 138 -21.20 -53.79 -32.66
CA ALA A 138 -22.48 -53.34 -32.13
C ALA A 138 -23.00 -52.07 -32.84
N ASP A 139 -22.10 -51.16 -33.21
CA ASP A 139 -22.41 -49.97 -34.00
C ASP A 139 -22.88 -50.34 -35.42
N GLU A 140 -22.20 -51.27 -36.08
CA GLU A 140 -22.59 -51.80 -37.39
C GLU A 140 -23.97 -52.48 -37.35
N GLU A 141 -24.25 -53.26 -36.30
CA GLU A 141 -25.55 -53.91 -36.12
C GLU A 141 -26.68 -52.88 -35.94
N ARG A 142 -26.47 -51.86 -35.10
CA ARG A 142 -27.42 -50.75 -34.94
C ARG A 142 -27.64 -50.02 -36.27
N SER A 143 -26.57 -49.78 -37.02
CA SER A 143 -26.63 -49.08 -38.31
C SER A 143 -27.34 -49.91 -39.39
N HIS A 144 -27.16 -51.24 -39.40
CA HIS A 144 -27.89 -52.15 -40.26
C HIS A 144 -29.39 -52.22 -39.90
N LYS A 145 -29.73 -52.28 -38.61
CA LYS A 145 -31.12 -52.25 -38.13
C LYS A 145 -31.82 -50.95 -38.48
N ALA A 146 -31.14 -49.82 -38.36
CA ALA A 146 -31.65 -48.50 -38.77
C ALA A 146 -31.90 -48.43 -40.28
N ARG A 147 -31.01 -48.99 -41.12
CA ARG A 147 -31.21 -49.09 -42.58
C ARG A 147 -32.42 -49.94 -42.93
N ARG A 148 -32.54 -51.14 -42.34
CA ARG A 148 -33.71 -52.02 -42.51
C ARG A 148 -35.01 -51.29 -42.19
N ALA A 149 -35.06 -50.57 -41.07
CA ALA A 149 -36.24 -49.81 -40.64
C ALA A 149 -36.59 -48.69 -41.64
N ARG A 150 -35.59 -47.96 -42.15
CA ARG A 150 -35.79 -46.91 -43.17
C ARG A 150 -36.30 -47.49 -44.49
N ASP A 151 -35.73 -48.61 -44.94
CA ASP A 151 -36.15 -49.28 -46.18
C ASP A 151 -37.53 -49.92 -46.07
N GLU A 152 -37.90 -50.39 -44.88
CA GLU A 152 -39.24 -50.89 -44.58
C GLU A 152 -40.26 -49.75 -44.55
N TYR A 153 -39.94 -48.62 -43.90
CA TYR A 153 -40.77 -47.41 -43.96
C TYR A 153 -40.94 -46.91 -45.40
N ARG A 154 -39.85 -46.86 -46.19
CA ARG A 154 -39.89 -46.49 -47.61
C ARG A 154 -40.78 -47.43 -48.42
N ARG A 155 -40.67 -48.75 -48.20
CA ARG A 155 -41.51 -49.76 -48.88
C ARG A 155 -42.99 -49.64 -48.47
N GLN A 156 -43.28 -49.42 -47.19
CA GLN A 156 -44.65 -49.21 -46.70
C GLN A 156 -45.24 -47.92 -47.25
N SER A 157 -44.46 -46.83 -47.28
CA SER A 157 -44.84 -45.55 -47.87
C SER A 157 -45.13 -45.68 -49.37
N LEU A 158 -44.27 -46.34 -50.15
CA LEU A 158 -44.50 -46.58 -51.58
C LEU A 158 -45.73 -47.47 -51.83
N ARG A 159 -45.98 -48.47 -50.97
CA ARG A 159 -47.21 -49.29 -51.03
C ARG A 159 -48.46 -48.50 -50.65
N ALA A 160 -48.37 -47.54 -49.73
CA ALA A 160 -49.47 -46.65 -49.38
C ALA A 160 -49.81 -45.69 -50.54
N ILE A 161 -48.80 -45.19 -51.24
CA ILE A 161 -48.94 -44.36 -52.45
C ILE A 161 -49.61 -45.15 -53.59
N GLN A 162 -49.20 -46.41 -53.83
CA GLN A 162 -49.83 -47.27 -54.85
C GLN A 162 -51.27 -47.71 -54.51
N LYS A 163 -51.63 -47.79 -53.23
CA LYS A 163 -52.98 -48.17 -52.77
C LYS A 163 -54.02 -47.04 -52.77
N GLY A 164 -53.70 -45.88 -53.35
CA GLY A 164 -54.68 -44.82 -53.59
C GLY A 164 -55.30 -44.24 -52.31
N ARG A 165 -54.54 -44.15 -51.22
CA ARG A 165 -54.95 -43.41 -50.02
C ARG A 165 -54.03 -42.21 -49.80
N VAL A 166 -54.61 -41.05 -50.15
CA VAL A 166 -54.23 -39.68 -49.78
C VAL A 166 -53.09 -39.06 -50.60
N ALA A 167 -53.48 -38.47 -51.73
CA ALA A 167 -53.02 -37.13 -52.06
C ALA A 167 -53.77 -36.12 -51.15
N GLY A 168 -53.04 -35.18 -50.55
CA GLY A 168 -53.61 -33.93 -50.04
C GLY A 168 -54.00 -33.90 -48.57
N LEU A 169 -53.04 -33.64 -47.67
CA LEU A 169 -53.23 -32.86 -46.44
C LEU A 169 -51.97 -32.04 -46.14
N SER A 170 -51.53 -31.28 -47.15
CA SER A 170 -50.72 -30.09 -46.90
C SER A 170 -51.69 -28.91 -46.78
N ASN A 171 -51.64 -28.23 -45.63
CA ASN A 171 -52.44 -27.06 -45.20
C ASN A 171 -53.75 -27.36 -44.47
N LEU A 172 -53.67 -27.73 -43.18
CA LEU A 172 -54.54 -27.15 -42.14
C LEU A 172 -54.05 -27.50 -40.72
N PHE A 173 -53.10 -26.74 -40.16
CA PHE A 173 -53.09 -26.43 -38.72
C PHE A 173 -52.17 -25.23 -38.43
N LYS A 174 -52.72 -24.02 -38.58
CA LYS A 174 -52.20 -22.78 -37.98
C LYS A 174 -53.09 -22.45 -36.78
N GLY A 175 -52.49 -22.20 -35.61
CA GLY A 175 -53.11 -21.57 -34.42
C GLY A 175 -54.17 -22.44 -33.73
N THR A 176 -54.35 -22.48 -32.42
CA THR A 176 -54.08 -21.54 -31.33
C THR A 176 -54.49 -22.22 -30.00
N SER A 177 -53.91 -21.73 -28.90
CA SER A 177 -54.45 -21.69 -27.52
C SER A 177 -54.32 -22.88 -26.55
N LEU A 178 -53.38 -22.67 -25.61
CA LEU A 178 -53.55 -22.55 -24.13
C LEU A 178 -53.83 -23.78 -23.25
N ASN A 179 -52.91 -23.91 -22.27
CA ASN A 179 -53.03 -24.32 -20.86
C ASN A 179 -53.68 -25.67 -20.51
N ASN A 180 -52.94 -26.57 -19.86
CA ASN A 180 -52.97 -26.73 -18.40
C ASN A 180 -51.90 -27.70 -17.90
N ASP A 181 -51.43 -27.42 -16.69
CA ASP A 181 -50.46 -28.14 -15.86
C ASP A 181 -50.89 -29.58 -15.50
N GLN A 182 -49.93 -30.48 -15.16
CA GLN A 182 -49.72 -30.98 -13.79
C GLN A 182 -48.61 -32.06 -13.66
N GLU A 183 -47.57 -31.70 -12.90
CA GLU A 183 -46.72 -32.45 -11.95
C GLU A 183 -46.45 -33.98 -12.05
N THR A 184 -45.16 -34.35 -11.92
CA THR A 184 -44.67 -35.15 -10.77
C THR A 184 -43.19 -34.85 -10.49
N LYS A 185 -42.93 -34.49 -9.22
CA LYS A 185 -41.64 -34.18 -8.58
C LYS A 185 -40.81 -35.45 -8.32
N LEU A 186 -39.51 -35.24 -8.10
CA LEU A 186 -38.65 -35.67 -6.96
C LEU A 186 -37.21 -35.87 -7.47
N ASN A 187 -36.12 -35.73 -6.71
CA ASN A 187 -35.68 -34.87 -5.61
C ASN A 187 -34.19 -35.24 -5.44
N ASP A 188 -33.43 -34.35 -4.81
CA ASP A 188 -32.16 -34.58 -4.12
C ASP A 188 -30.81 -34.61 -4.85
N SER A 189 -29.90 -33.89 -4.19
CA SER A 189 -28.53 -33.50 -4.51
C SER A 189 -27.50 -34.51 -3.93
N PRO A 190 -26.26 -34.13 -3.56
CA PRO A 190 -25.06 -34.10 -4.41
C PRO A 190 -23.88 -34.94 -3.84
N SER A 191 -22.72 -34.90 -4.51
CA SER A 191 -21.32 -35.24 -4.06
C SER A 191 -20.75 -36.60 -4.53
N PRO A 192 -19.41 -36.84 -4.49
CA PRO A 192 -18.25 -35.93 -4.32
C PRO A 192 -17.11 -36.10 -5.37
N LEU A 193 -16.33 -35.03 -5.49
CA LEU A 193 -14.87 -34.88 -5.68
C LEU A 193 -14.01 -36.09 -6.17
N LEU A 194 -13.08 -35.84 -7.09
CA LEU A 194 -11.63 -35.85 -6.79
C LEU A 194 -10.83 -35.04 -7.82
N SER A 195 -10.01 -34.15 -7.27
CA SER A 195 -9.20 -33.10 -7.90
C SER A 195 -7.84 -33.62 -8.36
N LEU A 196 -7.46 -33.31 -9.60
CA LEU A 196 -6.12 -33.48 -10.13
C LEU A 196 -5.21 -32.33 -9.64
N THR A 197 -4.20 -32.68 -8.85
CA THR A 197 -3.15 -31.78 -8.38
C THR A 197 -2.14 -31.51 -9.49
N ALA A 198 -2.15 -30.29 -10.01
CA ALA A 198 -1.04 -29.73 -10.79
C ALA A 198 -0.11 -28.92 -9.85
N PRO A 199 1.21 -28.84 -10.11
CA PRO A 199 2.14 -28.14 -9.24
C PRO A 199 1.88 -26.64 -9.31
N SER A 200 1.53 -26.07 -8.15
CA SER A 200 1.24 -24.65 -7.98
C SER A 200 2.49 -23.81 -8.27
N SER A 201 2.43 -23.03 -9.34
CA SER A 201 3.24 -21.82 -9.52
C SER A 201 3.22 -21.02 -8.22
N LYS A 202 4.33 -20.42 -7.81
CA LYS A 202 4.43 -19.52 -6.64
C LYS A 202 3.50 -18.31 -6.84
N ILE A 203 2.21 -18.50 -6.61
CA ILE A 203 1.24 -17.47 -6.30
C ILE A 203 1.68 -16.97 -4.94
N TRP A 204 1.85 -15.66 -4.78
CA TRP A 204 1.90 -15.05 -3.47
C TRP A 204 0.59 -15.42 -2.77
N GLU A 205 0.58 -16.50 -1.98
CA GLU A 205 -0.57 -16.86 -1.18
C GLU A 205 -0.76 -15.71 -0.21
N ARG A 206 -1.83 -14.94 -0.41
CA ARG A 206 -2.23 -13.89 0.51
C ARG A 206 -2.24 -14.52 1.91
N PRO A 207 -1.48 -13.98 2.87
CA PRO A 207 -1.36 -14.60 4.18
C PRO A 207 -2.76 -14.88 4.73
N SER A 208 -2.95 -16.08 5.28
CA SER A 208 -4.24 -16.57 5.75
C SER A 208 -4.90 -15.51 6.62
N ARG A 209 -6.16 -15.14 6.31
CA ARG A 209 -6.88 -14.06 7.02
C ARG A 209 -6.68 -14.18 8.54
N PRO A 210 -6.55 -13.05 9.27
CA PRO A 210 -6.47 -13.10 10.72
C PRO A 210 -7.71 -13.83 11.27
N PHE A 211 -7.48 -14.83 12.13
CA PHE A 211 -8.53 -15.72 12.62
C PHE A 211 -9.06 -15.34 14.00
N SER A 212 -8.42 -14.38 14.68
CA SER A 212 -8.82 -13.87 15.99
C SER A 212 -8.34 -12.43 16.21
N ARG A 213 -8.98 -11.74 17.15
CA ARG A 213 -8.62 -10.37 17.53
C ARG A 213 -7.24 -10.31 18.17
N GLU A 214 -6.89 -11.31 18.97
CA GLU A 214 -5.60 -11.43 19.65
C GLU A 214 -4.44 -11.50 18.64
N VAL A 215 -4.64 -12.24 17.55
CA VAL A 215 -3.65 -12.37 16.48
C VAL A 215 -3.47 -11.04 15.73
N ILE A 216 -4.55 -10.27 15.56
CA ILE A 216 -4.47 -8.91 14.98
C ILE A 216 -3.70 -7.97 15.90
N ILE A 217 -3.94 -8.02 17.22
CA ILE A 217 -3.22 -7.19 18.19
C ILE A 217 -1.73 -7.52 18.16
N HIS A 218 -1.37 -8.81 18.16
CA HIS A 218 0.02 -9.26 18.08
C HIS A 218 0.68 -8.79 16.79
N TRP A 219 0.05 -9.00 15.63
CA TRP A 219 0.53 -8.51 14.34
C TRP A 219 0.73 -7.00 14.33
N PHE A 220 -0.24 -6.25 14.87
CA PHE A 220 -0.11 -4.79 14.92
C PHE A 220 1.09 -4.37 15.77
N LYS A 221 1.27 -4.97 16.95
CA LYS A 221 2.38 -4.64 17.86
C LYS A 221 3.75 -4.99 17.28
N GLU A 222 3.88 -6.16 16.66
CA GLU A 222 5.17 -6.63 16.13
C GLU A 222 5.53 -6.01 14.77
N GLU A 223 4.57 -5.84 13.87
CA GLU A 223 4.86 -5.44 12.49
C GLU A 223 4.49 -3.99 12.18
N GLN A 224 3.42 -3.47 12.77
CA GLN A 224 2.85 -2.18 12.37
C GLN A 224 3.27 -1.03 13.29
N LEU A 225 3.42 -1.31 14.59
CA LEU A 225 3.87 -0.33 15.57
C LEU A 225 5.30 0.16 15.29
N PRO A 226 6.29 -0.69 14.95
CA PRO A 226 7.63 -0.23 14.55
C PRO A 226 7.61 0.64 13.29
N ARG A 227 6.63 0.41 12.41
CA ARG A 227 6.39 1.20 11.19
C ARG A 227 5.56 2.47 11.46
N ARG A 228 5.30 2.78 12.73
CA ARG A 228 4.54 3.94 13.20
C ARG A 228 3.13 4.02 12.62
N ALA A 229 2.49 2.88 12.36
CA ALA A 229 1.11 2.84 11.91
C ALA A 229 0.17 3.45 12.97
N GLY A 230 -0.75 4.31 12.53
CA GLY A 230 -1.69 4.98 13.41
C GLY A 230 -1.14 6.19 14.16
N PHE A 231 0.12 6.60 13.94
CA PHE A 231 0.67 7.84 14.49
C PHE A 231 0.54 9.02 13.52
N GLU A 232 0.40 10.21 14.07
CA GLU A 232 0.45 11.46 13.29
C GLU A 232 1.88 11.76 12.81
N ARG A 233 1.98 12.46 11.67
CA ARG A 233 3.27 12.76 11.04
C ARG A 233 4.17 13.53 12.01
N ASN A 234 5.39 13.02 12.20
CA ASN A 234 6.42 13.63 13.04
C ASN A 234 6.05 13.78 14.54
N THR A 235 4.99 13.14 15.03
CA THR A 235 4.61 13.18 16.45
C THR A 235 4.47 11.77 17.03
N ASN A 236 4.60 11.66 18.35
CA ASN A 236 4.32 10.41 19.09
C ASN A 236 2.85 10.33 19.54
N ARG A 237 1.95 11.10 18.91
CA ARG A 237 0.52 11.06 19.21
C ARG A 237 -0.17 10.15 18.20
N VAL A 238 -1.10 9.33 18.70
CA VAL A 238 -1.97 8.54 17.83
C VAL A 238 -2.81 9.51 17.00
N ALA A 239 -2.86 9.27 15.70
CA ALA A 239 -3.54 10.14 14.76
C ALA A 239 -5.05 10.14 15.03
N PRO A 240 -5.74 11.29 14.88
CA PRO A 240 -7.16 11.41 15.18
C PRO A 240 -8.01 10.45 14.33
N TRP A 241 -7.61 10.20 13.08
CA TRP A 241 -8.31 9.31 12.15
C TRP A 241 -8.14 7.81 12.47
N PHE A 242 -7.29 7.42 13.43
CA PHE A 242 -7.02 6.02 13.71
C PHE A 242 -7.91 5.47 14.83
N HIS A 243 -8.71 4.44 14.54
CA HIS A 243 -9.70 3.86 15.46
C HIS A 243 -9.42 2.42 15.88
N GLY A 244 -8.22 1.89 15.62
CA GLY A 244 -7.88 0.53 16.01
C GLY A 244 -8.84 -0.54 15.48
N ILE A 245 -9.17 -1.54 16.30
CA ILE A 245 -10.02 -2.68 15.88
C ILE A 245 -11.49 -2.39 16.17
N ILE A 246 -12.15 -1.73 15.22
CA ILE A 246 -13.61 -1.53 15.21
C ILE A 246 -14.25 -2.17 13.98
N SER A 247 -15.51 -2.59 14.14
CA SER A 247 -16.29 -3.16 13.06
C SER A 247 -16.65 -2.12 12.00
N ARG A 248 -17.09 -2.60 10.83
CA ARG A 248 -17.61 -1.73 9.78
C ARG A 248 -18.82 -0.91 10.29
N GLN A 249 -19.71 -1.54 11.03
CA GLN A 249 -20.93 -0.90 11.52
C GLN A 249 -20.62 0.22 12.52
N GLU A 250 -19.72 -0.02 13.47
CA GLU A 250 -19.29 1.02 14.41
C GLU A 250 -18.66 2.22 13.68
N ALA A 251 -17.88 1.96 12.63
CA ALA A 251 -17.32 3.04 11.81
C ALA A 251 -18.40 3.86 11.08
N GLU A 252 -19.43 3.20 10.54
CA GLU A 252 -20.57 3.86 9.89
C GLU A 252 -21.35 4.72 10.90
N GLU A 253 -21.58 4.21 12.12
CA GLU A 253 -22.24 4.94 13.21
C GLU A 253 -21.48 6.23 13.59
N LEU A 254 -20.14 6.15 13.71
CA LEU A 254 -19.29 7.31 13.99
C LEU A 254 -19.34 8.37 12.87
N LEU A 255 -19.53 7.95 11.62
CA LEU A 255 -19.59 8.80 10.43
C LEU A 255 -21.01 9.26 10.07
N MET A 256 -22.05 8.72 10.71
CA MET A 256 -23.45 8.90 10.31
C MET A 256 -23.96 10.35 10.40
N ASN A 257 -23.39 11.14 11.30
CA ASN A 257 -23.77 12.55 11.49
C ASN A 257 -22.62 13.52 11.14
N LYS A 258 -21.70 13.09 10.28
CA LYS A 258 -20.53 13.87 9.84
C LYS A 258 -20.72 14.42 8.42
N SER A 259 -19.93 15.44 8.09
CA SER A 259 -19.80 16.04 6.77
C SER A 259 -19.29 15.02 5.75
N GLU A 260 -19.71 15.17 4.49
CA GLU A 260 -19.05 14.51 3.36
C GLU A 260 -17.55 14.84 3.37
N GLY A 261 -16.71 13.85 3.06
CA GLY A 261 -15.25 14.00 3.18
C GLY A 261 -14.70 13.54 4.52
N THR A 262 -15.55 13.30 5.52
CA THR A 262 -15.10 12.78 6.82
C THR A 262 -14.70 11.31 6.69
N PHE A 263 -13.57 10.93 7.27
CA PHE A 263 -13.06 9.56 7.17
C PHE A 263 -12.43 9.05 8.48
N LEU A 264 -12.27 7.74 8.58
CA LEU A 264 -11.47 7.10 9.62
C LEU A 264 -10.82 5.83 9.10
N VAL A 265 -9.76 5.39 9.77
CA VAL A 265 -9.03 4.15 9.47
C VAL A 265 -9.16 3.21 10.65
N ARG A 266 -9.55 1.97 10.35
CA ARG A 266 -9.68 0.88 11.31
C ARG A 266 -8.83 -0.31 10.85
N VAL A 267 -8.32 -1.08 11.79
CA VAL A 267 -7.65 -2.35 11.50
C VAL A 267 -8.67 -3.34 10.94
N SER A 268 -8.34 -4.01 9.84
CA SER A 268 -9.24 -4.92 9.17
C SER A 268 -9.18 -6.31 9.80
N GLU A 269 -10.34 -6.88 10.10
CA GLU A 269 -10.44 -8.28 10.53
C GLU A 269 -10.50 -9.26 9.34
N LYS A 270 -10.53 -8.75 8.10
CA LYS A 270 -10.66 -9.56 6.88
C LYS A 270 -9.34 -9.78 6.14
N ILE A 271 -8.38 -8.88 6.34
CA ILE A 271 -7.07 -8.89 5.69
C ILE A 271 -6.00 -8.43 6.69
N TRP A 272 -4.75 -8.78 6.44
CA TRP A 272 -3.61 -8.21 7.14
C TRP A 272 -3.37 -6.77 6.68
N GLY A 273 -4.10 -5.85 7.30
CA GLY A 273 -4.13 -4.46 6.88
C GLY A 273 -5.27 -3.69 7.51
N TYR A 274 -5.73 -2.67 6.80
CA TYR A 274 -6.67 -1.69 7.32
C TYR A 274 -7.89 -1.57 6.41
N ALA A 275 -8.91 -0.90 6.90
CA ALA A 275 -10.02 -0.41 6.12
C ALA A 275 -10.18 1.08 6.38
N LEU A 276 -10.20 1.88 5.32
CA LEU A 276 -10.59 3.28 5.37
C LEU A 276 -12.10 3.36 5.18
N SER A 277 -12.81 3.88 6.17
CA SER A 277 -14.24 4.18 6.10
C SER A 277 -14.43 5.66 5.80
N TYR A 278 -15.22 5.98 4.78
CA TYR A 278 -15.39 7.32 4.24
C TYR A 278 -16.87 7.71 4.19
N ARG A 279 -17.19 8.95 4.58
CA ARG A 279 -18.52 9.53 4.47
C ARG A 279 -18.72 10.17 3.10
N GLN A 280 -19.61 9.58 2.30
CA GLN A 280 -20.10 10.16 1.05
C GLN A 280 -21.46 10.84 1.26
N GLN A 281 -21.87 11.71 0.34
CA GLN A 281 -23.16 12.39 0.33
C GLN A 281 -24.37 11.48 0.67
N SER A 282 -24.44 10.28 0.08
CA SER A 282 -25.59 9.36 0.20
C SER A 282 -25.29 8.06 0.94
N GLY A 283 -24.18 7.96 1.67
CA GLY A 283 -23.83 6.75 2.42
C GLY A 283 -22.36 6.67 2.81
N PHE A 284 -21.81 5.46 2.81
CA PHE A 284 -20.44 5.19 3.21
C PHE A 284 -19.70 4.37 2.16
N LYS A 285 -18.42 4.67 1.99
CA LYS A 285 -17.50 3.85 1.20
C LYS A 285 -16.43 3.26 2.10
N HIS A 286 -15.99 2.05 1.77
CA HIS A 286 -14.93 1.37 2.51
C HIS A 286 -13.88 0.87 1.55
N PHE A 287 -12.63 1.28 1.78
CA PHE A 287 -11.49 0.89 0.99
C PHE A 287 -10.58 0.01 1.82
N LEU A 288 -10.24 -1.17 1.31
CA LEU A 288 -9.26 -2.03 1.98
C LEU A 288 -7.86 -1.52 1.67
N VAL A 289 -7.04 -1.39 2.71
CA VAL A 289 -5.63 -1.01 2.60
C VAL A 289 -4.81 -2.26 2.92
N ASP A 290 -4.01 -2.70 1.97
CA ASP A 290 -3.06 -3.78 2.17
C ASP A 290 -1.88 -3.29 3.03
N ALA A 291 -1.47 -4.11 3.99
CA ALA A 291 -0.26 -3.89 4.79
C ALA A 291 0.56 -5.17 4.94
N SER A 292 0.32 -6.17 4.09
CA SER A 292 1.03 -7.45 4.11
C SER A 292 2.46 -7.38 3.56
N GLY A 293 2.83 -6.27 2.90
CA GLY A 293 4.18 -6.00 2.42
C GLY A 293 4.86 -4.84 3.17
N ASP A 294 5.98 -4.37 2.62
CA ASP A 294 6.77 -3.22 3.10
C ASP A 294 6.16 -1.85 2.75
N PHE A 295 4.92 -1.83 2.28
CA PHE A 295 4.19 -0.64 1.80
C PHE A 295 2.71 -0.71 2.18
N TYR A 296 2.02 0.41 1.96
CA TYR A 296 0.56 0.55 2.11
C TYR A 296 -0.05 0.97 0.78
N SER A 297 -1.13 0.31 0.35
CA SER A 297 -1.87 0.66 -0.87
C SER A 297 -3.33 0.24 -0.79
N PHE A 298 -4.21 0.89 -1.55
CA PHE A 298 -5.59 0.45 -1.66
C PHE A 298 -5.71 -0.82 -2.52
N LEU A 299 -6.42 -1.83 -2.03
CA LEU A 299 -6.65 -3.07 -2.79
C LEU A 299 -7.64 -2.85 -3.93
N GLY A 300 -7.15 -3.00 -5.16
CA GLY A 300 -7.99 -3.04 -6.37
C GLY A 300 -8.56 -1.68 -6.79
N VAL A 301 -8.02 -0.58 -6.26
CA VAL A 301 -8.51 0.78 -6.52
C VAL A 301 -7.38 1.69 -6.99
N ASP A 302 -6.37 1.90 -6.15
CA ASP A 302 -5.22 2.75 -6.45
C ASP A 302 -3.94 1.91 -6.46
N PRO A 303 -3.16 1.89 -7.56
CA PRO A 303 -1.89 1.17 -7.61
C PRO A 303 -0.76 1.85 -6.83
N ASN A 304 -0.95 3.08 -6.34
CA ASN A 304 0.11 3.81 -5.65
C ASN A 304 0.46 3.15 -4.30
N ARG A 305 1.76 3.02 -4.07
CA ARG A 305 2.34 2.40 -2.87
C ARG A 305 2.97 3.48 -2.01
N HIS A 306 2.65 3.48 -0.73
CA HIS A 306 3.13 4.44 0.25
C HIS A 306 4.01 3.76 1.30
N ALA A 307 5.06 4.45 1.74
CA ALA A 307 5.99 3.90 2.74
C ALA A 307 5.33 3.76 4.12
N THR A 308 4.51 4.74 4.52
CA THR A 308 3.76 4.72 5.77
C THR A 308 2.26 4.87 5.55
N LEU A 309 1.47 4.38 6.51
CA LEU A 309 0.01 4.57 6.49
C LEU A 309 -0.36 6.06 6.50
N THR A 310 0.42 6.88 7.20
CA THR A 310 0.23 8.33 7.25
C THR A 310 0.52 9.01 5.92
N ASP A 311 1.52 8.53 5.15
CA ASP A 311 1.76 9.01 3.78
C ASP A 311 0.59 8.70 2.84
N LEU A 312 -0.01 7.51 2.96
CA LEU A 312 -1.20 7.15 2.18
C LEU A 312 -2.37 8.09 2.47
N ILE A 313 -2.60 8.38 3.76
CA ILE A 313 -3.66 9.29 4.17
C ILE A 313 -3.40 10.71 3.70
N ASP A 314 -2.19 11.24 3.92
CA ASP A 314 -1.85 12.61 3.53
C ASP A 314 -1.91 12.82 2.02
N PHE A 315 -1.46 11.84 1.22
CA PHE A 315 -1.58 11.90 -0.24
C PHE A 315 -3.04 12.04 -0.69
N HIS A 316 -3.93 11.23 -0.12
CA HIS A 316 -5.36 11.23 -0.47
C HIS A 316 -6.18 12.38 0.14
N LYS A 317 -5.53 13.32 0.86
CA LYS A 317 -6.15 14.61 1.20
C LYS A 317 -6.19 15.56 0.01
N GLU A 318 -5.25 15.39 -0.93
CA GLU A 318 -5.11 16.23 -2.13
C GLU A 318 -5.47 15.45 -3.41
N GLU A 319 -5.25 14.14 -3.43
CA GLU A 319 -5.54 13.26 -4.57
C GLU A 319 -6.76 12.36 -4.32
N ILE A 320 -7.60 12.19 -5.34
CA ILE A 320 -8.82 11.38 -5.24
C ILE A 320 -8.50 9.88 -5.19
N ILE A 321 -9.24 9.12 -4.36
CA ILE A 321 -9.07 7.66 -4.27
C ILE A 321 -9.56 6.95 -5.55
N THR A 322 -10.76 7.30 -6.04
CA THR A 322 -11.29 6.78 -7.31
C THR A 322 -11.69 7.91 -8.24
N SER A 323 -11.41 7.78 -9.54
CA SER A 323 -11.86 8.75 -10.55
C SER A 323 -13.38 8.81 -10.68
N SER A 324 -14.08 7.69 -10.43
CA SER A 324 -15.55 7.62 -10.50
C SER A 324 -16.26 8.20 -9.28
N GLY A 325 -15.59 8.20 -8.12
CA GLY A 325 -16.19 8.57 -6.84
C GLY A 325 -15.72 9.90 -6.28
N GLY A 326 -14.54 10.37 -6.69
CA GLY A 326 -14.00 11.69 -6.31
C GLY A 326 -13.72 11.83 -4.82
N GLU A 327 -13.44 10.73 -4.12
CA GLU A 327 -13.26 10.75 -2.67
C GLU A 327 -11.94 11.41 -2.28
N LEU A 328 -12.01 12.54 -1.58
CA LEU A 328 -10.89 13.23 -0.95
C LEU A 328 -11.01 13.14 0.56
N LEU A 329 -9.91 12.84 1.25
CA LEU A 329 -9.86 12.71 2.70
C LEU A 329 -9.82 14.09 3.36
N LEU A 330 -10.98 14.72 3.55
CA LEU A 330 -11.05 16.11 4.03
C LEU A 330 -10.86 16.22 5.55
N GLU A 331 -11.67 15.48 6.33
CA GLU A 331 -11.73 15.64 7.79
C GLU A 331 -11.53 14.30 8.51
N PRO A 332 -10.59 14.19 9.48
CA PRO A 332 -10.46 12.99 10.28
C PRO A 332 -11.61 12.90 11.29
N CYS A 333 -12.29 11.76 11.34
CA CYS A 333 -13.18 11.44 12.45
C CYS A 333 -12.31 11.12 13.68
N GLY A 334 -12.52 11.86 14.77
CA GLY A 334 -11.80 11.65 16.02
C GLY A 334 -12.44 10.61 16.94
N GLN A 335 -11.75 10.33 18.04
CA GLN A 335 -12.21 9.42 19.09
C GLN A 335 -13.43 9.96 19.85
N GLN A 336 -14.40 9.08 20.13
CA GLN A 336 -15.59 9.41 20.94
C GLN A 336 -15.65 8.68 22.29
N LYS A 337 -14.98 7.51 22.39
CA LYS A 337 -14.98 6.68 23.61
C LYS A 337 -13.79 6.99 24.52
N ASN A 338 -13.95 6.67 25.81
CA ASN A 338 -12.87 6.66 26.80
C ASN A 338 -12.95 5.33 27.59
N PRO A 339 -11.95 4.43 27.49
CA PRO A 339 -10.71 4.57 26.73
C PRO A 339 -10.94 4.64 25.20
N PRO A 340 -10.01 5.26 24.43
CA PRO A 340 -10.09 5.33 22.97
C PRO A 340 -10.22 3.96 22.30
N ASP A 341 -10.81 3.92 21.11
CA ASP A 341 -11.04 2.68 20.34
C ASP A 341 -9.71 1.93 20.03
N TYR A 342 -8.62 2.68 19.92
CA TYR A 342 -7.28 2.13 19.66
C TYR A 342 -6.55 1.60 20.90
N SER A 343 -7.06 1.80 22.12
CA SER A 343 -6.36 1.44 23.37
C SER A 343 -5.76 0.03 23.37
N PRO A 344 -6.49 -1.04 22.97
CA PRO A 344 -5.95 -2.41 23.00
C PRO A 344 -4.69 -2.63 22.14
N LEU A 345 -4.40 -1.72 21.21
CA LEU A 345 -3.25 -1.81 20.30
C LEU A 345 -1.98 -1.15 20.85
N PHE A 346 -2.12 -0.20 21.78
CA PHE A 346 -1.03 0.63 22.28
C PHE A 346 -0.72 0.43 23.78
N GLU A 347 -1.53 -0.38 24.47
CA GLU A 347 -1.33 -0.77 25.87
C GLU A 347 -0.30 -1.88 26.08
#